data_AF-A0A4Q2T210-F1
#
_entry.id   AF-A0A4Q2T210-F1
#
_cell.length_a   1.000
_cell.length_b   1.000
_cell.length_c   1.000
_cell.angle_alpha   90.00
_cell.angle_beta   90.00
_cell.angle_gamma   90.00
#
_symmetry.space_group_name_H-M   'P 1'
#
loop_
_entity.id
_entity.type
_entity.pdbx_description
1 polymer ?
#
loop_
_entity_poly.entity_id
_entity_poly.type
_entity_poly.pdbx_seq_one_letter_code
_entity_poly.pdbx_strand_id
1 'polypeptide(L)'
;MSTMGPALLLLLAIVAAVLLAATNRYAKQQREELETLAPPASLDSVGTWEAEVLAAEQAAAAAPAAPGPPVTARALHAVRDQAVLFQQHVPPRADARSYWGGRPRLAPGMVWPAFTAPDGTERAMSFLVQIACDELPGGARLGVFPDTGVLHVFLDLAWGEHWRWRCLWTPGDSAAWPEAVPPPALPRAYSDRGHWTWPQDDGDWPRLLPRWSFTPVLVEGTPADEPVDPVADPGDDEGRLWPGSIDLATALQGLGAVVDQVTLPRGRPFATFPHDWRSVTITIGHLAHHLDRAVRWPSMGRVDEDAAERLRGQLATWAARSREHAPEEPLTADESNEAWHALLEENAIAGRAMRDAVHDSVEATLTDRQSRAVLPEEAIDLVRSRHALASRNPETGYVHVNTPDRMLAAPTCVQVEGDARAAEWLLLLEVSSLPGIGHEFGEGVLQFWIRPDDLAARRFERVELTGEAY
;
A
#
# COMPACT_ATOMS: atom_id res chain seq x y z
N MET A 1 22.48 25.53 33.27
CA MET A 1 23.21 24.27 33.01
C MET A 1 23.03 23.39 34.24
N SER A 2 22.02 22.52 34.24
CA SER A 2 21.76 21.62 35.36
C SER A 2 22.82 20.53 35.38
N THR A 3 23.60 20.48 36.45
CA THR A 3 24.64 19.47 36.66
C THR A 3 23.98 18.10 36.74
N MET A 4 24.29 17.22 35.78
CA MET A 4 23.88 15.82 35.80
C MET A 4 24.30 15.20 37.14
N GLY A 5 23.31 14.70 37.89
CA GLY A 5 23.55 14.12 39.20
C GLY A 5 24.45 12.87 39.11
N PRO A 6 25.28 12.61 40.13
CA PRO A 6 26.23 11.50 40.14
C PRO A 6 25.58 10.12 39.93
N ALA A 7 24.28 9.98 40.23
CA ALA A 7 23.52 8.76 39.96
C ALA A 7 23.34 8.46 38.46
N LEU A 8 23.18 9.47 37.60
CA LEU A 8 23.01 9.26 36.16
C LEU A 8 24.34 8.88 35.49
N LEU A 9 25.46 9.45 35.97
CA LEU A 9 26.80 9.06 35.53
C LEU A 9 27.12 7.62 35.92
N LEU A 10 26.72 7.18 37.12
CA LEU A 10 26.88 5.79 37.54
C LEU A 10 26.06 4.82 36.68
N LEU A 11 24.81 5.19 36.36
CA LEU A 11 23.94 4.38 35.50
C LEU A 11 24.53 4.23 34.08
N LEU A 12 25.01 5.33 33.49
CA LEU A 12 25.65 5.30 32.16
C LEU A 12 26.92 4.46 32.15
N ALA A 13 27.73 4.51 33.21
CA ALA A 13 28.92 3.68 33.34
C ALA A 13 28.57 2.18 33.43
N ILE A 14 27.49 1.82 34.14
CA ILE A 14 27.01 0.43 34.23
C ILE A 14 26.52 -0.06 32.86
N VAL A 15 25.72 0.74 32.16
CA VAL A 15 25.22 0.39 30.82
C VAL A 15 26.38 0.19 29.84
N ALA A 16 27.36 1.10 29.84
CA ALA A 16 28.55 0.99 28.99
C ALA A 16 29.36 -0.29 29.30
N ALA A 17 29.51 -0.65 30.58
CA ALA A 17 30.21 -1.86 30.98
C ALA A 17 29.47 -3.14 30.55
N VAL A 18 28.14 -3.16 30.64
CA VAL A 18 27.32 -4.29 30.17
C VAL A 18 27.41 -4.45 28.65
N LEU A 19 27.32 -3.34 27.90
CA LEU A 19 27.45 -3.35 26.45
C LEU A 19 28.82 -3.88 26.02
N LEU A 20 29.90 -3.39 26.63
CA LEU A 20 31.27 -3.82 26.33
C LEU A 20 31.49 -5.31 26.64
N ALA A 21 30.90 -5.81 27.73
CA ALA A 21 30.96 -7.24 28.08
C ALA A 21 30.21 -8.10 27.05
N ALA A 22 29.06 -7.63 26.56
CA ALA A 22 28.29 -8.32 25.52
C ALA A 22 29.05 -8.36 24.18
N THR A 23 29.66 -7.25 23.74
CA THR A 23 30.45 -7.21 22.50
C THR A 23 31.66 -8.13 22.58
N ASN A 24 32.38 -8.14 23.71
CA ASN A 24 33.52 -9.03 23.91
C ASN A 24 33.12 -10.52 23.92
N ARG A 25 31.93 -10.85 24.47
CA ARG A 25 31.42 -12.23 24.45
C ARG A 25 31.06 -12.68 23.05
N TYR A 26 30.42 -11.81 22.27
CA TYR A 26 30.08 -12.06 20.87
C TYR A 26 31.34 -12.24 20.00
N ALA A 27 32.33 -11.35 20.12
CA ALA A 27 33.58 -11.45 19.39
C ALA A 27 34.36 -12.73 19.73
N LYS A 28 34.31 -13.18 21.00
CA LYS A 28 34.91 -14.45 21.42
C LYS A 28 34.21 -15.66 20.77
N GLN A 29 32.87 -15.66 20.74
CA GLN A 29 32.09 -16.73 20.13
C GLN A 29 32.36 -16.85 18.62
N GLN A 30 32.40 -15.72 17.90
CA GLN A 30 32.74 -15.70 16.46
C GLN A 30 34.13 -16.24 16.17
N ARG A 31 35.11 -15.99 17.06
CA ARG A 31 36.47 -16.52 16.91
C ARG A 31 36.52 -18.03 17.11
N GLU A 32 35.78 -18.56 18.09
CA GLU A 32 35.65 -20.00 18.33
C GLU A 32 34.90 -20.71 17.18
N GLU A 33 33.90 -20.06 16.57
CA GLU A 33 33.20 -20.56 15.37
C GLU A 33 34.14 -20.57 14.14
N LEU A 34 34.98 -19.55 13.96
CA LEU A 34 35.98 -19.51 12.89
C LEU A 34 37.10 -20.54 13.07
N GLU A 35 37.50 -20.85 14.32
CA GLU A 35 38.52 -21.86 14.63
C GLU A 35 38.01 -23.31 14.46
N THR A 36 36.69 -23.52 14.47
CA THR A 36 36.06 -24.84 14.28
C THR A 36 35.72 -25.18 12.83
N LEU A 37 35.80 -24.21 11.91
CA LEU A 37 35.68 -24.45 10.48
C LEU A 37 36.99 -25.06 9.93
N ALA A 38 36.99 -26.36 9.68
CA ALA A 38 38.08 -27.02 8.99
C ALA A 38 38.25 -26.44 7.57
N PRO A 39 39.47 -26.13 7.11
CA PRO A 39 39.70 -25.69 5.74
C PRO A 39 39.30 -26.81 4.76
N PRO A 40 38.76 -26.48 3.58
CA PRO A 40 38.48 -27.47 2.55
C PRO A 40 39.79 -28.16 2.10
N ALA A 41 39.66 -29.40 1.63
CA ALA A 41 40.78 -30.21 1.14
C ALA A 41 41.59 -29.45 0.07
N SER A 42 42.93 -29.54 0.12
CA SER A 42 43.82 -28.78 -0.75
C SER A 42 43.56 -29.05 -2.24
N LEU A 43 43.49 -27.97 -3.02
CA LEU A 43 43.43 -27.97 -4.47
C LEU A 43 44.84 -28.16 -5.05
N ASP A 44 45.34 -29.39 -5.06
CA ASP A 44 46.60 -29.75 -5.72
C ASP A 44 46.43 -30.34 -7.13
N SER A 45 45.27 -30.14 -7.79
CA SER A 45 44.99 -30.68 -9.14
C SER A 45 44.56 -29.62 -10.17
N VAL A 46 45.18 -28.44 -10.17
CA VAL A 46 44.84 -27.33 -11.08
C VAL A 46 45.39 -27.52 -12.52
N GLY A 47 45.89 -28.72 -12.86
CA GLY A 47 46.59 -28.97 -14.13
C GLY A 47 45.75 -29.45 -15.32
N THR A 48 44.49 -29.88 -15.14
CA THR A 48 43.70 -30.53 -16.20
C THR A 48 42.31 -29.95 -16.44
N TRP A 49 41.87 -28.99 -15.60
CA TRP A 49 40.51 -28.46 -15.63
C TRP A 49 40.19 -27.67 -16.92
N GLU A 50 41.13 -26.90 -17.44
CA GLU A 50 40.87 -26.09 -18.66
C GLU A 50 40.62 -26.96 -19.90
N ALA A 51 41.28 -28.10 -20.03
CA ALA A 51 41.06 -29.02 -21.15
C ALA A 51 39.74 -29.79 -21.03
N GLU A 52 39.32 -30.13 -19.82
CA GLU A 52 38.04 -30.79 -19.55
C GLU A 52 36.86 -29.83 -19.69
N VAL A 53 37.01 -28.57 -19.26
CA VAL A 53 36.00 -27.51 -19.45
C VAL A 53 35.83 -27.21 -20.93
N LEU A 54 36.93 -27.05 -21.68
CA LEU A 54 36.84 -26.76 -23.12
C LEU A 54 36.23 -27.93 -23.91
N ALA A 55 36.53 -29.18 -23.51
CA ALA A 55 35.91 -30.37 -24.10
C ALA A 55 34.42 -30.49 -23.75
N ALA A 56 34.02 -30.10 -22.53
CA ALA A 56 32.62 -30.06 -22.10
C ALA A 56 31.82 -28.96 -22.83
N GLU A 57 32.41 -27.79 -23.03
CA GLU A 57 31.80 -26.69 -23.80
C GLU A 57 31.62 -27.05 -25.28
N GLN A 58 32.60 -27.71 -25.90
CA GLN A 58 32.50 -28.19 -27.28
C GLN A 58 31.48 -29.32 -27.44
N ALA A 59 31.35 -30.20 -26.43
CA ALA A 59 30.32 -31.23 -26.41
C ALA A 59 28.90 -30.64 -26.22
N ALA A 60 28.76 -29.59 -25.40
CA ALA A 60 27.51 -28.87 -25.20
C ALA A 60 27.06 -28.11 -26.47
N ALA A 61 28.01 -27.54 -27.22
CA ALA A 61 27.74 -26.86 -28.49
C ALA A 61 27.31 -27.82 -29.63
N ALA A 62 27.64 -29.11 -29.52
CA ALA A 62 27.31 -30.14 -30.51
C ALA A 62 26.04 -30.95 -30.19
N ALA A 63 25.41 -30.74 -29.03
CA ALA A 63 24.19 -31.45 -28.63
C ALA A 63 22.94 -30.82 -29.27
N PRO A 64 21.97 -31.62 -29.77
CA PRO A 64 20.69 -31.10 -30.22
C PRO A 64 20.01 -30.34 -29.07
N ALA A 65 19.52 -29.12 -29.36
CA ALA A 65 18.97 -28.22 -28.37
C ALA A 65 17.97 -28.95 -27.45
N ALA A 66 18.31 -29.01 -26.15
CA ALA A 66 17.41 -29.54 -25.15
C ALA A 66 16.06 -28.80 -25.23
N PRO A 67 14.92 -29.47 -24.97
CA PRO A 67 13.66 -28.75 -24.83
C PRO A 67 13.85 -27.62 -23.82
N GLY A 68 13.44 -26.41 -24.21
CA GLY A 68 13.59 -25.23 -23.37
C GLY A 68 12.96 -25.42 -21.98
N PRO A 69 13.37 -24.62 -20.99
CA PRO A 69 12.90 -24.76 -19.62
C PRO A 69 11.35 -24.76 -19.56
N PRO A 70 10.75 -25.53 -18.63
CA PRO A 70 9.30 -25.54 -18.42
C PRO A 70 8.76 -24.11 -18.31
N VAL A 71 7.54 -23.88 -18.80
CA VAL A 71 6.87 -22.56 -18.77
C VAL A 71 6.94 -21.94 -17.37
N THR A 72 6.80 -22.76 -16.33
CA THR A 72 6.85 -22.36 -14.92
C THR A 72 8.23 -21.88 -14.46
N ALA A 73 9.31 -22.51 -14.91
CA ALA A 73 10.68 -22.04 -14.65
C ALA A 73 10.97 -20.73 -15.39
N ARG A 74 10.45 -20.56 -16.62
CA ARG A 74 10.56 -19.30 -17.36
C ARG A 74 9.81 -18.16 -16.66
N ALA A 75 8.63 -18.44 -16.11
CA ALA A 75 7.86 -17.45 -15.36
C ALA A 75 8.62 -16.93 -14.13
N LEU A 76 9.25 -17.81 -13.35
CA LEU A 76 10.04 -17.43 -12.16
C LEU A 76 11.24 -16.54 -12.51
N HIS A 77 11.85 -16.73 -13.68
CA HIS A 77 12.93 -15.86 -14.13
C HIS A 77 12.37 -14.51 -14.62
N ALA A 78 11.34 -14.55 -15.46
CA ALA A 78 10.78 -13.37 -16.10
C ALA A 78 10.22 -12.34 -15.11
N VAL A 79 9.63 -12.75 -13.98
CA VAL A 79 9.11 -11.81 -12.96
C VAL A 79 10.17 -10.86 -12.39
N ARG A 80 11.47 -11.17 -12.54
CA ARG A 80 12.56 -10.29 -12.09
C ARG A 80 12.75 -9.06 -12.98
N ASP A 81 12.33 -9.18 -14.23
CA ASP A 81 12.54 -8.19 -15.28
C ASP A 81 11.22 -7.53 -15.71
N GLN A 82 10.14 -7.72 -14.96
CA GLN A 82 8.88 -7.03 -15.22
C GLN A 82 8.13 -6.70 -13.93
N ALA A 83 7.15 -5.81 -14.07
CA ALA A 83 6.09 -5.67 -13.09
C ALA A 83 4.79 -5.23 -13.75
N VAL A 84 3.67 -5.75 -13.25
CA VAL A 84 2.35 -5.17 -13.53
C VAL A 84 2.04 -4.18 -12.42
N LEU A 85 1.91 -2.91 -12.77
CA LEU A 85 1.53 -1.83 -11.88
C LEU A 85 0.07 -1.46 -12.08
N PHE A 86 -0.54 -0.83 -11.08
CA PHE A 86 -1.95 -0.43 -11.14
C PHE A 86 -2.09 1.09 -11.28
N GLN A 87 -2.21 1.57 -12.52
CA GLN A 87 -2.43 2.99 -12.79
C GLN A 87 -3.87 3.38 -12.42
N GLN A 88 -4.04 4.07 -11.29
CA GLN A 88 -5.36 4.45 -10.80
C GLN A 88 -5.96 5.58 -11.65
N HIS A 89 -7.28 5.53 -11.86
CA HIS A 89 -7.99 6.58 -12.57
C HIS A 89 -8.39 7.72 -11.62
N VAL A 90 -8.15 8.96 -12.02
CA VAL A 90 -8.60 10.16 -11.30
C VAL A 90 -9.36 11.06 -12.28
N PRO A 91 -10.71 11.17 -12.16
CA PRO A 91 -11.57 10.51 -11.18
C PRO A 91 -11.76 8.99 -11.45
N PRO A 92 -12.20 8.19 -10.46
CA PRO A 92 -12.41 6.75 -10.65
C PRO A 92 -13.49 6.46 -11.69
N ARG A 93 -13.33 5.44 -12.52
CA ARG A 93 -14.26 5.05 -13.58
C ARG A 93 -15.35 4.10 -13.07
N ALA A 94 -16.60 4.39 -13.41
CA ALA A 94 -17.76 3.61 -12.99
C ALA A 94 -17.89 2.27 -13.72
N ASP A 95 -17.45 2.23 -14.98
CA ASP A 95 -17.52 1.11 -15.91
C ASP A 95 -16.32 0.15 -15.80
N ALA A 96 -15.29 0.51 -15.03
CA ALA A 96 -14.09 -0.30 -14.88
C ALA A 96 -14.37 -1.68 -14.28
N ARG A 97 -13.70 -2.70 -14.82
CA ARG A 97 -13.78 -4.09 -14.36
C ARG A 97 -12.69 -4.46 -13.36
N SER A 98 -11.56 -3.75 -13.39
CA SER A 98 -10.51 -3.81 -12.37
C SER A 98 -10.56 -2.60 -11.43
N TYR A 99 -10.64 -2.87 -10.12
CA TYR A 99 -10.78 -1.84 -9.09
C TYR A 99 -10.47 -2.36 -7.68
N TRP A 100 -10.01 -1.45 -6.83
CA TRP A 100 -9.91 -1.59 -5.38
C TRP A 100 -11.26 -1.33 -4.72
N GLY A 101 -11.52 -2.01 -3.61
CA GLY A 101 -12.60 -1.73 -2.67
C GLY A 101 -14.03 -1.65 -3.26
N GLY A 102 -14.95 -1.15 -2.46
CA GLY A 102 -16.36 -1.07 -2.78
C GLY A 102 -17.04 -2.44 -2.85
N ARG A 103 -17.98 -2.59 -3.78
CA ARG A 103 -18.72 -3.84 -3.97
C ARG A 103 -18.10 -4.64 -5.12
N PRO A 104 -17.62 -5.87 -4.88
CA PRO A 104 -17.16 -6.74 -5.95
C PRO A 104 -18.33 -7.12 -6.86
N ARG A 105 -18.03 -7.41 -8.13
CA ARG A 105 -18.97 -8.10 -9.01
C ARG A 105 -18.68 -9.59 -8.89
N LEU A 106 -19.65 -10.34 -8.39
CA LEU A 106 -19.49 -11.78 -8.14
C LEU A 106 -20.34 -12.57 -9.12
N ALA A 107 -19.77 -13.66 -9.65
CA ALA A 107 -20.52 -14.55 -10.52
C ALA A 107 -21.74 -15.15 -9.78
N PRO A 108 -22.82 -15.49 -10.50
CA PRO A 108 -23.98 -16.13 -9.88
C PRO A 108 -23.59 -17.37 -9.07
N GLY A 109 -24.04 -17.42 -7.80
CA GLY A 109 -23.77 -18.54 -6.89
C GLY A 109 -22.46 -18.43 -6.10
N MET A 110 -21.61 -17.45 -6.39
CA MET A 110 -20.42 -17.19 -5.59
C MET A 110 -20.82 -16.54 -4.25
N VAL A 111 -20.29 -17.08 -3.16
CA VAL A 111 -20.57 -16.60 -1.80
C VAL A 111 -19.50 -15.62 -1.37
N TRP A 112 -19.91 -14.55 -0.68
CA TRP A 112 -18.98 -13.61 -0.07
C TRP A 112 -18.11 -14.34 0.97
N PRO A 113 -16.76 -14.31 0.86
CA PRO A 113 -15.89 -15.06 1.77
C PRO A 113 -16.08 -14.67 3.24
N ALA A 114 -16.14 -15.69 4.10
CA ALA A 114 -16.28 -15.54 5.55
C ALA A 114 -15.42 -16.60 6.25
N PHE A 115 -15.19 -16.41 7.54
CA PHE A 115 -14.50 -17.35 8.41
C PHE A 115 -15.11 -17.32 9.82
N THR A 116 -14.88 -18.39 10.58
CA THR A 116 -15.22 -18.45 12.01
C THR A 116 -14.01 -17.98 12.82
N ALA A 117 -14.17 -16.90 13.59
CA ALA A 117 -13.15 -16.37 14.47
C ALA A 117 -12.92 -17.29 15.69
N PRO A 118 -11.82 -17.14 16.45
CA PRO A 118 -11.54 -17.98 17.62
C PRO A 118 -12.63 -17.96 18.70
N ASP A 119 -13.39 -16.87 18.78
CA ASP A 119 -14.54 -16.69 19.68
C ASP A 119 -15.82 -17.42 19.21
N GLY A 120 -15.78 -18.11 18.06
CA GLY A 120 -16.91 -18.82 17.46
C GLY A 120 -17.81 -17.96 16.58
N THR A 121 -17.55 -16.67 16.44
CA THR A 121 -18.36 -15.74 15.64
C THR A 121 -18.02 -15.89 14.16
N GLU A 122 -19.02 -15.96 13.29
CA GLU A 122 -18.79 -15.83 11.85
C GLU A 122 -18.54 -14.36 11.47
N ARG A 123 -17.44 -14.12 10.76
CA ARG A 123 -17.03 -12.80 10.27
C ARG A 123 -16.86 -12.85 8.75
N ALA A 124 -17.48 -11.90 8.05
CA ALA A 124 -17.25 -11.73 6.61
C ALA A 124 -15.91 -11.00 6.38
N MET A 125 -15.17 -11.38 5.34
CA MET A 125 -13.91 -10.73 4.97
C MET A 125 -14.17 -9.44 4.18
N SER A 126 -13.31 -8.44 4.31
CA SER A 126 -13.37 -7.22 3.50
C SER A 126 -12.92 -7.52 2.07
N PHE A 127 -13.62 -6.93 1.11
CA PHE A 127 -13.22 -7.00 -0.30
C PHE A 127 -12.09 -6.00 -0.56
N LEU A 128 -10.95 -6.50 -1.04
CA LEU A 128 -9.76 -5.70 -1.29
C LEU A 128 -9.67 -5.28 -2.76
N VAL A 129 -9.65 -6.24 -3.68
CA VAL A 129 -9.45 -5.96 -5.12
C VAL A 129 -10.13 -6.96 -6.03
N GLN A 130 -10.58 -6.46 -7.19
CA GLN A 130 -11.03 -7.25 -8.32
C GLN A 130 -10.17 -6.90 -9.53
N ILE A 131 -9.72 -7.92 -10.27
CA ILE A 131 -8.87 -7.76 -11.44
C ILE A 131 -9.43 -8.62 -12.57
N ALA A 132 -9.83 -7.98 -13.66
CA ALA A 132 -10.23 -8.69 -14.87
C ALA A 132 -8.95 -9.19 -15.58
N CYS A 133 -8.80 -10.51 -15.69
CA CYS A 133 -7.54 -11.11 -16.14
C CYS A 133 -7.21 -10.75 -17.61
N ASP A 134 -8.23 -10.46 -18.41
CA ASP A 134 -8.09 -10.03 -19.79
C ASP A 134 -7.58 -8.58 -19.93
N GLU A 135 -7.64 -7.78 -18.86
CA GLU A 135 -7.09 -6.41 -18.81
C GLU A 135 -5.58 -6.39 -18.52
N LEU A 136 -4.99 -7.50 -18.03
CA LEU A 136 -3.52 -7.59 -17.93
C LEU A 136 -2.90 -7.63 -19.33
N PRO A 137 -1.83 -6.86 -19.59
CA PRO A 137 -1.08 -6.96 -20.85
C PRO A 137 -0.65 -8.40 -21.14
N GLY A 138 -0.79 -8.85 -22.39
CA GLY A 138 -0.54 -10.25 -22.75
C GLY A 138 0.87 -10.74 -22.40
N GLY A 139 1.88 -9.91 -22.60
CA GLY A 139 3.27 -10.21 -22.22
C GLY A 139 3.46 -10.42 -20.72
N ALA A 140 2.68 -9.70 -19.91
CA ALA A 140 2.78 -9.73 -18.45
C ALA A 140 2.33 -11.05 -17.81
N ARG A 141 1.55 -11.87 -18.53
CA ARG A 141 0.91 -13.09 -18.00
C ARG A 141 1.86 -14.27 -17.87
N LEU A 142 3.06 -14.17 -18.45
CA LEU A 142 4.14 -15.17 -18.38
C LEU A 142 3.75 -16.59 -18.84
N GLY A 143 2.65 -16.71 -19.62
CA GLY A 143 2.09 -17.99 -20.04
C GLY A 143 1.50 -18.85 -18.91
N VAL A 144 1.43 -18.34 -17.67
CA VAL A 144 0.88 -19.05 -16.51
C VAL A 144 -0.36 -18.38 -15.95
N PHE A 145 -0.46 -17.04 -16.03
CA PHE A 145 -1.61 -16.29 -15.53
C PHE A 145 -2.86 -16.50 -16.43
N PRO A 146 -4.09 -16.45 -15.89
CA PRO A 146 -5.30 -16.59 -16.71
C PRO A 146 -5.42 -15.55 -17.82
N ASP A 147 -5.84 -15.98 -19.01
CA ASP A 147 -6.15 -15.05 -20.11
C ASP A 147 -7.51 -14.38 -19.96
N THR A 148 -8.41 -15.01 -19.20
CA THR A 148 -9.79 -14.59 -18.98
C THR A 148 -10.22 -14.96 -17.56
N GLY A 149 -11.39 -14.47 -17.16
CA GLY A 149 -11.87 -14.60 -15.79
C GLY A 149 -11.49 -13.40 -14.95
N VAL A 150 -11.79 -13.52 -13.66
CA VAL A 150 -11.68 -12.42 -12.72
C VAL A 150 -11.07 -12.95 -11.44
N LEU A 151 -10.01 -12.28 -10.97
CA LEU A 151 -9.38 -12.52 -9.68
C LEU A 151 -10.02 -11.58 -8.65
N HIS A 152 -10.46 -12.14 -7.53
CA HIS A 152 -10.92 -11.40 -6.36
C HIS A 152 -10.03 -11.71 -5.16
N VAL A 153 -9.69 -10.69 -4.38
CA VAL A 153 -8.97 -10.83 -3.12
C VAL A 153 -9.81 -10.28 -1.99
N PHE A 154 -9.95 -11.08 -0.94
CA PHE A 154 -10.63 -10.74 0.30
C PHE A 154 -9.67 -10.90 1.47
N LEU A 155 -9.77 -10.01 2.45
CA LEU A 155 -8.87 -9.92 3.59
C LEU A 155 -9.65 -9.54 4.85
N ASP A 156 -9.30 -10.14 5.98
CA ASP A 156 -9.70 -9.65 7.29
C ASP A 156 -8.81 -8.47 7.69
N LEU A 157 -9.43 -7.29 7.82
CA LEU A 157 -8.75 -6.04 8.16
C LEU A 157 -8.72 -5.78 9.68
N ALA A 158 -9.22 -6.70 10.49
CA ALA A 158 -9.09 -6.60 11.94
C ALA A 158 -7.62 -6.78 12.37
N TRP A 159 -7.06 -5.74 13.01
CA TRP A 159 -5.70 -5.74 13.50
C TRP A 159 -5.50 -6.70 14.70
N GLY A 160 -4.39 -7.45 14.69
CA GLY A 160 -3.93 -8.22 15.85
C GLY A 160 -4.33 -9.71 15.90
N GLU A 161 -5.20 -10.16 14.99
CA GLU A 161 -5.39 -11.58 14.70
C GLU A 161 -4.61 -11.92 13.42
N HIS A 162 -4.02 -13.11 13.31
CA HIS A 162 -3.34 -13.54 12.07
C HIS A 162 -4.28 -13.28 10.88
N TRP A 163 -3.83 -12.51 9.88
CA TRP A 163 -4.67 -12.13 8.75
C TRP A 163 -5.33 -13.36 8.13
N ARG A 164 -6.63 -13.27 7.88
CA ARG A 164 -7.38 -14.26 7.11
C ARG A 164 -7.60 -13.72 5.72
N TRP A 165 -7.28 -14.51 4.70
CA TRP A 165 -7.43 -14.08 3.32
C TRP A 165 -8.08 -15.15 2.45
N ARG A 166 -8.63 -14.71 1.33
CA ARG A 166 -9.07 -15.58 0.24
C ARG A 166 -8.78 -14.92 -1.10
N CYS A 167 -8.07 -15.65 -1.96
CA CYS A 167 -7.96 -15.34 -3.39
C CYS A 167 -8.86 -16.30 -4.16
N LEU A 168 -9.68 -15.75 -5.04
CA LEU A 168 -10.65 -16.51 -5.82
C LEU A 168 -10.51 -16.12 -7.28
N TRP A 169 -10.42 -17.11 -8.17
CA TRP A 169 -10.53 -16.89 -9.59
C TRP A 169 -11.82 -17.49 -10.09
N THR A 170 -12.57 -16.72 -10.88
CA THR A 170 -13.82 -17.15 -11.47
C THR A 170 -13.77 -16.97 -12.98
N PRO A 171 -14.04 -18.01 -13.79
CA PRO A 171 -14.10 -17.86 -15.24
C PRO A 171 -15.32 -17.02 -15.65
N GLY A 172 -15.14 -16.19 -16.68
CA GLY A 172 -16.19 -15.34 -17.26
C GLY A 172 -15.84 -13.86 -17.25
N ASP A 173 -16.82 -13.02 -17.59
CA ASP A 173 -16.68 -11.57 -17.69
C ASP A 173 -17.49 -10.87 -16.60
N SER A 174 -16.81 -10.15 -15.70
CA SER A 174 -17.47 -9.39 -14.63
C SER A 174 -18.34 -8.25 -15.12
N ALA A 175 -18.24 -7.84 -16.39
CA ALA A 175 -19.14 -6.84 -16.96
C ALA A 175 -20.62 -7.26 -16.83
N ALA A 176 -20.89 -8.58 -16.92
CA ALA A 176 -22.23 -9.15 -16.87
C ALA A 176 -22.70 -9.54 -15.45
N TRP A 177 -21.82 -9.44 -14.44
CA TRP A 177 -22.14 -9.86 -13.08
C TRP A 177 -22.70 -8.71 -12.24
N PRO A 178 -23.68 -8.98 -11.36
CA PRO A 178 -24.18 -7.96 -10.45
C PRO A 178 -23.14 -7.61 -9.38
N GLU A 179 -23.18 -6.39 -8.89
CA GLU A 179 -22.45 -6.02 -7.67
C GLU A 179 -23.06 -6.78 -6.47
N ALA A 180 -22.19 -7.41 -5.68
CA ALA A 180 -22.61 -8.15 -4.51
C ALA A 180 -23.10 -7.22 -3.41
N VAL A 181 -24.17 -7.64 -2.73
CA VAL A 181 -24.66 -6.95 -1.52
C VAL A 181 -23.72 -7.32 -0.37
N PRO A 182 -23.12 -6.33 0.34
CA PRO A 182 -22.28 -6.60 1.49
C PRO A 182 -23.05 -7.38 2.57
N PRO A 183 -22.48 -8.45 3.15
CA PRO A 183 -23.12 -9.17 4.26
C PRO A 183 -23.36 -8.24 5.47
N PRO A 184 -24.48 -8.40 6.21
CA PRO A 184 -24.71 -7.64 7.44
C PRO A 184 -23.62 -7.82 8.50
N ALA A 185 -22.96 -8.98 8.48
CA ALA A 185 -21.84 -9.34 9.38
C ALA A 185 -20.47 -8.79 8.90
N LEU A 186 -20.41 -7.97 7.84
CA LEU A 186 -19.17 -7.34 7.42
C LEU A 186 -18.72 -6.31 8.47
N PRO A 187 -17.52 -6.46 9.07
CA PRO A 187 -17.01 -5.51 10.04
C PRO A 187 -16.70 -4.15 9.38
N ARG A 188 -16.24 -3.21 10.19
CA ARG A 188 -15.65 -1.96 9.69
C ARG A 188 -14.40 -2.28 8.88
N ALA A 189 -14.10 -1.47 7.88
CA ALA A 189 -12.91 -1.65 7.07
C ALA A 189 -11.63 -1.50 7.92
N TYR A 190 -11.66 -0.77 9.05
CA TYR A 190 -10.63 -0.78 10.08
C TYR A 190 -11.21 -0.44 11.46
N SER A 191 -10.43 -0.69 12.52
CA SER A 191 -10.71 -0.19 13.88
C SER A 191 -9.96 1.12 14.17
N ASP A 192 -9.87 1.49 15.44
CA ASP A 192 -9.06 2.60 16.00
C ASP A 192 -7.56 2.63 15.61
N ARG A 193 -7.06 1.59 14.95
CA ARG A 193 -5.69 1.52 14.39
C ARG A 193 -5.63 1.72 12.87
N GLY A 194 -6.75 2.08 12.24
CA GLY A 194 -6.84 2.31 10.80
C GLY A 194 -6.32 3.67 10.34
N HIS A 195 -6.34 3.85 9.03
CA HIS A 195 -5.94 5.09 8.37
C HIS A 195 -6.75 6.32 8.82
N TRP A 196 -8.07 6.13 8.89
CA TRP A 196 -8.98 7.24 9.11
C TRP A 196 -9.04 7.64 10.58
N THR A 197 -8.66 8.88 10.85
CA THR A 197 -8.73 9.52 12.16
C THR A 197 -9.98 10.37 12.36
N TRP A 198 -10.75 10.60 11.29
CA TRP A 198 -11.95 11.41 11.30
C TRP A 198 -13.20 10.73 11.90
N PRO A 199 -13.44 9.40 11.81
CA PRO A 199 -14.65 8.80 12.36
C PRO A 199 -14.78 9.10 13.86
N GLN A 200 -15.90 9.68 14.28
CA GLN A 200 -16.15 10.08 15.67
C GLN A 200 -17.00 9.05 16.41
N ASP A 201 -17.92 8.41 15.71
CA ASP A 201 -18.76 7.36 16.25
C ASP A 201 -18.82 6.11 15.36
N ASP A 202 -19.49 5.08 15.86
CA ASP A 202 -19.59 3.78 15.23
C ASP A 202 -20.26 3.80 13.85
N GLY A 203 -21.11 4.80 13.58
CA GLY A 203 -21.82 4.97 12.32
C GLY A 203 -20.97 5.62 11.23
N ASP A 204 -19.96 6.39 11.61
CA ASP A 204 -19.05 7.08 10.69
C ASP A 204 -18.12 6.11 9.94
N TRP A 205 -17.79 4.98 10.57
CA TRP A 205 -16.81 4.04 10.03
C TRP A 205 -17.29 3.36 8.75
N PRO A 206 -16.55 3.48 7.63
CA PRO A 206 -16.85 2.74 6.41
C PRO A 206 -16.74 1.23 6.67
N ARG A 207 -17.72 0.48 6.15
CA ARG A 207 -17.67 -0.99 6.12
C ARG A 207 -17.02 -1.54 4.85
N LEU A 208 -17.03 -0.75 3.78
CA LEU A 208 -16.35 -1.06 2.53
C LEU A 208 -15.17 -0.11 2.37
N LEU A 209 -14.07 -0.62 1.84
CA LEU A 209 -13.01 0.24 1.32
C LEU A 209 -13.55 1.12 0.17
N PRO A 210 -12.99 2.30 -0.07
CA PRO A 210 -13.32 3.15 -1.22
C PRO A 210 -13.23 2.38 -2.54
N ARG A 211 -14.21 2.55 -3.43
CA ARG A 211 -14.13 1.97 -4.77
C ARG A 211 -13.22 2.82 -5.65
N TRP A 212 -12.07 2.28 -6.05
CA TRP A 212 -11.13 3.00 -6.91
C TRP A 212 -10.67 2.15 -8.09
N SER A 213 -11.03 2.57 -9.30
CA SER A 213 -10.66 1.86 -10.53
C SER A 213 -9.21 2.11 -10.94
N PHE A 214 -8.62 1.16 -11.66
CA PHE A 214 -7.30 1.29 -12.24
C PHE A 214 -7.19 0.57 -13.59
N THR A 215 -6.10 0.81 -14.30
CA THR A 215 -5.66 0.03 -15.46
C THR A 215 -4.35 -0.68 -15.11
N PRO A 216 -4.27 -2.02 -15.26
CA PRO A 216 -2.99 -2.73 -15.16
C PRO A 216 -2.06 -2.31 -16.30
N VAL A 217 -0.84 -1.89 -15.97
CA VAL A 217 0.20 -1.51 -16.94
C VAL A 217 1.45 -2.34 -16.72
N LEU A 218 2.07 -2.77 -17.81
CA LEU A 218 3.32 -3.53 -17.76
C LEU A 218 4.49 -2.56 -17.85
N VAL A 219 5.42 -2.67 -16.91
CA VAL A 219 6.78 -2.13 -17.03
C VAL A 219 7.74 -3.29 -17.15
N GLU A 220 8.73 -3.15 -18.03
CA GLU A 220 9.76 -4.15 -18.27
C GLU A 220 11.13 -3.52 -17.98
N GLY A 221 12.04 -4.32 -17.46
CA GLY A 221 13.39 -3.90 -17.13
C GLY A 221 14.22 -3.60 -18.36
N THR A 222 14.99 -2.53 -18.26
CA THR A 222 16.28 -2.41 -18.94
C THR A 222 17.28 -2.41 -17.79
N PRO A 223 18.20 -3.38 -17.67
CA PRO A 223 19.07 -3.48 -16.51
C PRO A 223 19.67 -2.12 -16.18
N ALA A 224 19.48 -1.64 -14.95
CA ALA A 224 20.20 -0.48 -14.48
C ALA A 224 21.70 -0.74 -14.70
N ASP A 225 22.43 0.24 -15.27
CA ASP A 225 23.81 0.07 -15.71
C ASP A 225 24.76 -0.36 -14.58
N GLU A 226 24.35 -0.25 -13.31
CA GLU A 226 25.02 -0.86 -12.16
C GLU A 226 24.01 -1.46 -11.17
N PRO A 227 24.26 -2.69 -10.65
CA PRO A 227 23.52 -3.18 -9.50
C PRO A 227 23.82 -2.27 -8.30
N VAL A 228 22.82 -1.54 -7.85
CA VAL A 228 22.91 -0.76 -6.61
C VAL A 228 23.17 -1.75 -5.48
N ASP A 229 24.33 -1.66 -4.84
CA ASP A 229 24.62 -2.43 -3.63
C ASP A 229 23.75 -1.84 -2.49
N PRO A 230 22.73 -2.57 -1.99
CA PRO A 230 21.82 -2.07 -0.96
C PRO A 230 22.50 -1.84 0.41
N VAL A 231 23.79 -2.21 0.52
CA VAL A 231 24.66 -1.96 1.69
C VAL A 231 25.52 -0.71 1.50
N ALA A 232 25.80 -0.29 0.27
CA ALA A 232 26.76 0.79 -0.02
C ALA A 232 26.19 2.20 0.19
N ASP A 233 24.87 2.39 0.02
CA ASP A 233 24.20 3.66 0.31
C ASP A 233 22.98 3.44 1.23
N PRO A 234 23.11 3.65 2.55
CA PRO A 234 21.99 3.55 3.49
C PRO A 234 20.93 4.65 3.30
N GLY A 235 21.11 5.59 2.36
CA GLY A 235 20.11 6.57 1.94
C GLY A 235 19.36 6.20 0.65
N ASP A 236 19.71 5.11 -0.03
CA ASP A 236 19.02 4.63 -1.22
C ASP A 236 17.90 3.64 -0.84
N ASP A 237 16.81 4.19 -0.29
CA ASP A 237 15.60 3.44 0.01
C ASP A 237 14.92 2.90 -1.27
N GLU A 238 15.19 3.51 -2.44
CA GLU A 238 14.59 3.13 -3.73
C GLU A 238 15.10 1.75 -4.20
N GLY A 239 16.40 1.46 -4.07
CA GLY A 239 16.98 0.16 -4.42
C GLY A 239 16.48 -1.02 -3.56
N ARG A 240 16.04 -0.77 -2.31
CA ARG A 240 15.45 -1.78 -1.42
C ARG A 240 13.98 -2.07 -1.71
N LEU A 241 13.26 -1.05 -2.19
CA LEU A 241 11.86 -1.17 -2.58
C LEU A 241 11.66 -1.91 -3.91
N TRP A 242 12.71 -1.96 -4.73
CA TRP A 242 12.69 -2.55 -6.06
C TRP A 242 13.94 -3.40 -6.38
N PRO A 243 13.97 -4.69 -5.98
CA PRO A 243 15.11 -5.56 -6.27
C PRO A 243 15.20 -6.05 -7.74
N GLY A 244 14.38 -5.47 -8.63
CA GLY A 244 14.32 -5.82 -10.05
C GLY A 244 15.23 -4.98 -10.95
N SER A 245 15.36 -5.39 -12.20
CA SER A 245 16.20 -4.72 -13.21
C SER A 245 15.57 -3.47 -13.83
N ILE A 246 14.52 -2.89 -13.23
CA ILE A 246 13.69 -1.85 -13.86
C ILE A 246 14.08 -0.47 -13.34
N ASP A 247 14.52 0.42 -14.24
CA ASP A 247 14.50 1.86 -14.00
C ASP A 247 13.05 2.36 -14.02
N LEU A 248 12.43 2.33 -12.83
CA LEU A 248 11.02 2.61 -12.67
C LEU A 248 10.69 4.08 -12.96
N ALA A 249 11.57 5.02 -12.61
CA ALA A 249 11.35 6.43 -12.88
C ALA A 249 11.29 6.70 -14.39
N THR A 250 12.23 6.15 -15.16
CA THR A 250 12.23 6.27 -16.63
C THR A 250 11.03 5.55 -17.25
N ALA A 251 10.72 4.34 -16.80
CA ALA A 251 9.57 3.57 -17.29
C ALA A 251 8.25 4.32 -17.07
N LEU A 252 8.03 4.89 -15.88
CA LEU A 252 6.82 5.64 -15.55
C LEU A 252 6.70 6.95 -16.33
N GLN A 253 7.83 7.62 -16.63
CA GLN A 253 7.84 8.77 -17.53
C GLN A 253 7.41 8.38 -18.95
N GLY A 254 7.94 7.26 -19.48
CA GLY A 254 7.57 6.73 -20.80
C GLY A 254 6.08 6.36 -20.91
N LEU A 255 5.47 5.91 -19.81
CA LEU A 255 4.04 5.63 -19.71
C LEU A 255 3.15 6.89 -19.55
N GLY A 256 3.74 8.06 -19.31
CA GLY A 256 2.96 9.26 -18.96
C GLY A 256 2.24 9.14 -17.62
N ALA A 257 2.77 8.32 -16.70
CA ALA A 257 2.18 8.05 -15.39
C ALA A 257 2.68 8.99 -14.28
N VAL A 258 3.54 9.95 -14.63
CA VAL A 258 4.05 10.98 -13.72
C VAL A 258 3.12 12.20 -13.77
N VAL A 259 2.65 12.65 -12.61
CA VAL A 259 1.82 13.87 -12.49
C VAL A 259 2.53 14.93 -11.67
N ASP A 260 2.30 16.21 -11.95
CA ASP A 260 2.85 17.28 -11.13
C ASP A 260 2.13 17.33 -9.76
N GLN A 261 2.90 17.53 -8.69
CA GLN A 261 2.35 17.72 -7.35
C GLN A 261 1.68 19.09 -7.25
N VAL A 262 0.45 19.09 -6.72
CA VAL A 262 -0.27 20.32 -6.38
C VAL A 262 -0.20 20.53 -4.87
N THR A 263 0.26 21.71 -4.47
CA THR A 263 0.34 22.08 -3.05
C THR A 263 -0.96 22.73 -2.62
N LEU A 264 -1.48 22.34 -1.45
CA LEU A 264 -2.65 23.01 -0.86
C LEU A 264 -2.35 24.50 -0.59
N PRO A 265 -3.26 25.41 -0.98
CA PRO A 265 -3.08 26.82 -0.67
C PRO A 265 -3.14 27.07 0.85
N ARG A 266 -2.56 28.18 1.31
CA ARG A 266 -2.58 28.57 2.74
C ARG A 266 -3.96 28.98 3.27
N GLY A 267 -4.96 29.12 2.40
CA GLY A 267 -6.33 29.49 2.75
C GLY A 267 -7.32 28.41 2.34
N ARG A 268 -8.51 28.83 1.93
CA ARG A 268 -9.53 27.92 1.42
C ARG A 268 -9.02 27.19 0.17
N PRO A 269 -9.11 25.85 0.10
CA PRO A 269 -8.54 25.06 -0.99
C PRO A 269 -9.22 25.33 -2.33
N PHE A 270 -10.54 25.51 -2.31
CA PHE A 270 -11.37 25.88 -3.45
C PHE A 270 -12.67 26.52 -2.96
N ALA A 271 -13.34 27.28 -3.83
CA ALA A 271 -14.44 28.17 -3.43
C ALA A 271 -15.62 27.47 -2.75
N THR A 272 -15.85 26.19 -3.03
CA THR A 272 -16.95 25.40 -2.50
C THR A 272 -16.57 24.49 -1.33
N PHE A 273 -15.33 24.53 -0.81
CA PHE A 273 -14.96 23.65 0.33
C PHE A 273 -15.43 24.21 1.68
N PRO A 274 -16.02 23.43 2.60
CA PRO A 274 -16.53 22.06 2.44
C PRO A 274 -17.70 22.00 1.45
N HIS A 275 -17.70 21.02 0.55
CA HIS A 275 -18.58 20.98 -0.64
C HIS A 275 -19.85 20.14 -0.47
N ASP A 276 -19.87 19.19 0.46
CA ASP A 276 -21.03 18.37 0.83
C ASP A 276 -21.05 18.03 2.33
N TRP A 277 -22.16 17.51 2.84
CA TRP A 277 -22.28 17.22 4.28
C TRP A 277 -21.32 16.13 4.76
N ARG A 278 -20.85 15.26 3.86
CA ARG A 278 -19.78 14.29 4.13
C ARG A 278 -18.46 15.00 4.41
N SER A 279 -18.09 15.98 3.60
CA SER A 279 -16.88 16.79 3.80
C SER A 279 -16.91 17.57 5.12
N VAL A 280 -18.11 18.03 5.54
CA VAL A 280 -18.31 18.64 6.87
C VAL A 280 -18.02 17.62 7.98
N THR A 281 -18.59 16.42 7.92
CA THR A 281 -18.36 15.36 8.92
C THR A 281 -16.88 14.95 8.99
N ILE A 282 -16.23 14.74 7.85
CA ILE A 282 -14.80 14.42 7.77
C ILE A 282 -13.94 15.55 8.38
N THR A 283 -14.27 16.80 8.05
CA THR A 283 -13.56 17.98 8.56
C THR A 283 -13.68 18.09 10.09
N ILE A 284 -14.89 17.91 10.63
CA ILE A 284 -15.12 17.91 12.07
C ILE A 284 -14.28 16.84 12.75
N GLY A 285 -14.24 15.64 12.17
CA GLY A 285 -13.50 14.52 12.70
C GLY A 285 -12.00 14.79 12.82
N HIS A 286 -11.39 15.29 11.75
CA HIS A 286 -9.97 15.67 11.75
C HIS A 286 -9.67 16.81 12.73
N LEU A 287 -10.53 17.83 12.80
CA LEU A 287 -10.39 18.92 13.77
C LEU A 287 -10.45 18.40 15.21
N ALA A 288 -11.40 17.51 15.52
CA ALA A 288 -11.53 16.90 16.85
C ALA A 288 -10.29 16.07 17.20
N HIS A 289 -9.81 15.24 16.28
CA HIS A 289 -8.59 14.44 16.46
C HIS A 289 -7.37 15.31 16.79
N HIS A 290 -7.13 16.35 15.99
CA HIS A 290 -5.98 17.24 16.20
C HIS A 290 -6.11 18.12 17.44
N LEU A 291 -7.32 18.55 17.79
CA LEU A 291 -7.57 19.26 19.04
C LEU A 291 -7.23 18.39 20.25
N ASP A 292 -7.72 17.15 20.27
CA ASP A 292 -7.46 16.20 21.36
C ASP A 292 -5.97 15.91 21.50
N ARG A 293 -5.24 15.75 20.39
CA ARG A 293 -3.77 15.59 20.40
C ARG A 293 -3.06 16.82 20.96
N ALA A 294 -3.48 18.02 20.57
CA ALA A 294 -2.86 19.25 21.03
C ALA A 294 -3.09 19.49 22.53
N VAL A 295 -4.27 19.14 23.04
CA VAL A 295 -4.59 19.20 24.48
C VAL A 295 -3.81 18.14 25.27
N ARG A 296 -3.72 16.91 24.77
CA ARG A 296 -2.98 15.82 25.45
C ARG A 296 -1.46 16.03 25.44
N TRP A 297 -0.92 16.64 24.39
CA TRP A 297 0.51 16.79 24.19
C TRP A 297 0.91 18.25 23.93
N PRO A 298 1.10 19.06 25.00
CA PRO A 298 1.38 20.49 24.88
C PRO A 298 2.64 20.84 24.06
N SER A 299 3.58 19.90 23.91
CA SER A 299 4.77 20.06 23.06
C SER A 299 4.44 20.20 21.57
N MET A 300 3.26 19.76 21.13
CA MET A 300 2.81 19.91 19.74
C MET A 300 2.13 21.25 19.47
N GLY A 301 2.01 22.13 20.47
CA GLY A 301 1.41 23.46 20.37
C GLY A 301 0.39 23.66 21.47
N ARG A 302 0.60 24.67 22.30
CA ARG A 302 -0.32 24.99 23.40
C ARG A 302 -1.57 25.65 22.84
N VAL A 303 -2.69 24.97 22.94
CA VAL A 303 -4.02 25.56 22.69
C VAL A 303 -4.51 26.13 24.01
N ASP A 304 -5.01 27.35 23.96
CA ASP A 304 -5.69 27.98 25.08
C ASP A 304 -6.96 27.18 25.46
N GLU A 305 -7.21 26.96 26.75
CA GLU A 305 -8.30 26.08 27.21
C GLU A 305 -9.67 26.63 26.80
N ASP A 306 -9.86 27.95 26.88
CA ASP A 306 -11.10 28.58 26.43
C ASP A 306 -11.25 28.48 24.91
N ALA A 307 -10.16 28.58 24.15
CA ALA A 307 -10.18 28.36 22.70
C ALA A 307 -10.52 26.91 22.33
N ALA A 308 -9.96 25.93 23.08
CA ALA A 308 -10.28 24.53 22.90
C ALA A 308 -11.76 24.25 23.18
N GLU A 309 -12.31 24.81 24.26
CA GLU A 309 -13.71 24.60 24.63
C GLU A 309 -14.68 25.25 23.63
N ARG A 310 -14.37 26.47 23.15
CA ARG A 310 -15.14 27.09 22.06
C ARG A 310 -15.16 26.22 20.81
N LEU A 311 -13.99 25.68 20.41
CA LEU A 311 -13.90 24.82 19.24
C LEU A 311 -14.71 23.53 19.43
N ARG A 312 -14.66 22.87 20.60
CA ARG A 312 -15.51 21.71 20.89
C ARG A 312 -17.00 22.02 20.74
N GLY A 313 -17.45 23.18 21.24
CA GLY A 313 -18.82 23.62 21.09
C GLY A 313 -19.23 23.82 19.62
N GLN A 314 -18.36 24.42 18.82
CA GLN A 314 -18.58 24.58 17.37
C GLN A 314 -18.63 23.23 16.65
N LEU A 315 -17.69 22.33 16.94
CA LEU A 315 -17.65 20.98 16.37
C LEU A 315 -18.93 20.20 16.71
N ALA A 316 -19.39 20.25 17.97
CA ALA A 316 -20.61 19.58 18.39
C ALA A 316 -21.86 20.14 17.69
N THR A 317 -21.92 21.46 17.48
CA THR A 317 -23.03 22.12 16.77
C THR A 317 -23.08 21.68 15.31
N TRP A 318 -21.94 21.70 14.63
CA TRP A 318 -21.87 21.28 13.23
C TRP A 318 -22.04 19.77 13.05
N ALA A 319 -21.63 18.95 14.02
CA ALA A 319 -21.87 17.51 13.99
C ALA A 319 -23.35 17.17 14.22
N ALA A 320 -24.10 17.98 14.98
CA ALA A 320 -25.54 17.82 15.09
C ALA A 320 -26.21 18.17 13.74
N ARG A 321 -25.81 19.30 13.15
CA ARG A 321 -26.33 19.75 11.85
C ARG A 321 -26.04 18.73 10.74
N SER A 322 -24.83 18.17 10.64
CA SER A 322 -24.50 17.22 9.58
C SER A 322 -25.31 15.92 9.64
N ARG A 323 -25.76 15.50 10.84
CA ARG A 323 -26.63 14.33 11.02
C ARG A 323 -28.07 14.54 10.52
N GLU A 324 -28.49 15.78 10.30
CA GLU A 324 -29.81 16.11 9.78
C GLU A 324 -29.88 16.02 8.24
N HIS A 325 -28.74 15.85 7.58
CA HIS A 325 -28.60 15.85 6.13
C HIS A 325 -28.07 14.52 5.59
N ALA A 326 -28.33 14.25 4.31
CA ALA A 326 -27.68 13.14 3.62
C ALA A 326 -26.20 13.50 3.38
N PRO A 327 -25.23 12.58 3.60
CA PRO A 327 -23.81 12.90 3.42
C PRO A 327 -23.45 13.45 2.03
N GLU A 328 -24.09 12.94 0.99
CA GLU A 328 -23.92 13.35 -0.41
C GLU A 328 -24.61 14.67 -0.79
N GLU A 329 -25.44 15.23 0.08
CA GLU A 329 -26.15 16.47 -0.22
C GLU A 329 -25.15 17.63 -0.31
N PRO A 330 -25.10 18.37 -1.44
CA PRO A 330 -24.18 19.50 -1.61
C PRO A 330 -24.54 20.65 -0.65
N LEU A 331 -23.52 21.33 -0.11
CA LEU A 331 -23.75 22.57 0.64
C LEU A 331 -24.14 23.69 -0.31
N THR A 332 -25.04 24.58 0.14
CA THR A 332 -25.20 25.88 -0.51
C THR A 332 -23.95 26.74 -0.29
N ALA A 333 -23.77 27.78 -1.11
CA ALA A 333 -22.62 28.69 -0.98
C ALA A 333 -22.56 29.35 0.40
N ASP A 334 -23.72 29.74 0.96
CA ASP A 334 -23.80 30.37 2.28
C ASP A 334 -23.43 29.38 3.39
N GLU A 335 -23.88 28.14 3.30
CA GLU A 335 -23.53 27.09 4.26
C GLU A 335 -22.05 26.74 4.22
N SER A 336 -21.48 26.64 3.02
CA SER A 336 -20.06 26.36 2.83
C SER A 336 -19.21 27.50 3.39
N ASN A 337 -19.62 28.76 3.19
CA ASN A 337 -18.97 29.93 3.81
C ASN A 337 -19.10 29.92 5.34
N GLU A 338 -20.29 29.63 5.85
CA GLU A 338 -20.54 29.53 7.29
C GLU A 338 -19.67 28.45 7.94
N ALA A 339 -19.59 27.26 7.32
CA ALA A 339 -18.76 26.16 7.77
C ALA A 339 -17.27 26.54 7.74
N TRP A 340 -16.81 27.16 6.65
CA TRP A 340 -15.43 27.62 6.51
C TRP A 340 -15.06 28.60 7.63
N HIS A 341 -15.87 29.63 7.85
CA HIS A 341 -15.62 30.63 8.89
C HIS A 341 -15.70 30.04 10.31
N ALA A 342 -16.64 29.13 10.56
CA ALA A 342 -16.87 28.58 11.89
C ALA A 342 -15.83 27.53 12.29
N LEU A 343 -15.35 26.72 11.33
CA LEU A 343 -14.52 25.54 11.63
C LEU A 343 -13.05 25.72 11.26
N LEU A 344 -12.76 26.49 10.21
CA LEU A 344 -11.48 26.44 9.51
C LEU A 344 -10.73 27.77 9.52
N GLU A 345 -11.44 28.89 9.41
CA GLU A 345 -10.83 30.21 9.45
C GLU A 345 -10.39 30.58 10.87
N GLU A 346 -9.20 31.20 10.99
CA GLU A 346 -8.64 31.70 12.26
C GLU A 346 -8.42 30.65 13.37
N ASN A 347 -8.41 29.36 13.03
CA ASN A 347 -8.18 28.28 13.98
C ASN A 347 -6.78 27.66 13.84
N ALA A 348 -5.98 27.71 14.92
CA ALA A 348 -4.63 27.13 14.95
C ALA A 348 -4.61 25.60 14.75
N ILE A 349 -5.72 24.91 15.01
CA ILE A 349 -5.89 23.47 14.74
C ILE A 349 -6.17 23.21 13.26
N ALA A 350 -6.87 24.12 12.57
CA ALA A 350 -7.24 23.93 11.17
C ALA A 350 -6.00 23.73 10.28
N GLY A 351 -4.92 24.48 10.51
CA GLY A 351 -3.67 24.29 9.75
C GLY A 351 -3.05 22.89 9.86
N ARG A 352 -3.39 22.12 10.90
CA ARG A 352 -2.92 20.72 11.09
C ARG A 352 -3.87 19.72 10.45
N ALA A 353 -5.17 19.98 10.55
CA ALA A 353 -6.24 19.12 10.05
C ALA A 353 -6.48 19.30 8.54
N MET A 354 -6.19 20.47 7.97
CA MET A 354 -6.64 20.88 6.64
C MET A 354 -6.24 19.89 5.55
N ARG A 355 -4.99 19.42 5.57
CA ARG A 355 -4.48 18.53 4.54
C ARG A 355 -5.28 17.24 4.49
N ASP A 356 -5.43 16.59 5.65
CA ASP A 356 -6.08 15.29 5.74
C ASP A 356 -7.61 15.45 5.55
N ALA A 357 -8.20 16.53 6.07
CA ALA A 357 -9.60 16.88 5.84
C ALA A 357 -9.94 17.11 4.36
N VAL A 358 -9.10 17.85 3.62
CA VAL A 358 -9.34 18.13 2.21
C VAL A 358 -9.18 16.87 1.37
N HIS A 359 -8.08 16.11 1.56
CA HIS A 359 -7.85 14.88 0.79
C HIS A 359 -8.96 13.86 1.03
N ASP A 360 -9.26 13.52 2.29
CA ASP A 360 -10.27 12.52 2.62
C ASP A 360 -11.66 12.95 2.14
N SER A 361 -11.99 14.25 2.24
CA SER A 361 -13.27 14.77 1.74
C SER A 361 -13.41 14.64 0.23
N VAL A 362 -12.38 15.04 -0.52
CA VAL A 362 -12.40 14.95 -1.99
C VAL A 362 -12.43 13.48 -2.43
N GLU A 363 -11.60 12.62 -1.85
CA GLU A 363 -11.55 11.19 -2.15
C GLU A 363 -12.88 10.49 -1.82
N ALA A 364 -13.49 10.82 -0.68
CA ALA A 364 -14.79 10.28 -0.29
C ALA A 364 -15.90 10.69 -1.28
N THR A 365 -15.90 11.93 -1.77
CA THR A 365 -16.86 12.38 -2.80
C THR A 365 -16.54 11.78 -4.17
N LEU A 366 -15.27 11.59 -4.51
CA LEU A 366 -14.85 10.95 -5.75
C LEU A 366 -15.24 9.47 -5.84
N THR A 367 -15.37 8.77 -4.73
CA THR A 367 -15.81 7.36 -4.75
C THR A 367 -17.32 7.20 -4.92
N ASP A 368 -18.08 8.27 -4.69
CA ASP A 368 -19.52 8.31 -4.84
C ASP A 368 -19.93 8.87 -6.20
N ARG A 369 -20.48 8.02 -7.06
CA ARG A 369 -20.78 8.36 -8.46
C ARG A 369 -21.75 9.54 -8.61
N GLN A 370 -22.66 9.72 -7.66
CA GLN A 370 -23.71 10.75 -7.76
C GLN A 370 -23.18 12.14 -7.36
N SER A 371 -22.15 12.17 -6.51
CA SER A 371 -21.70 13.37 -5.80
C SER A 371 -20.52 14.08 -6.48
N ARG A 372 -19.84 13.41 -7.42
CA ARG A 372 -18.66 13.95 -8.13
C ARG A 372 -18.90 15.26 -8.87
N ALA A 373 -20.12 15.49 -9.35
CA ALA A 373 -20.45 16.69 -10.14
C ALA A 373 -20.33 18.00 -9.33
N VAL A 374 -20.23 17.89 -8.00
CA VAL A 374 -20.09 19.02 -7.08
C VAL A 374 -18.64 19.53 -7.00
N LEU A 375 -17.66 18.67 -7.34
CA LEU A 375 -16.25 19.01 -7.22
C LEU A 375 -15.76 19.83 -8.42
N PRO A 376 -15.11 20.99 -8.20
CA PRO A 376 -14.39 21.69 -9.27
C PRO A 376 -13.10 20.93 -9.65
N GLU A 377 -12.56 21.17 -10.85
CA GLU A 377 -11.35 20.49 -11.34
C GLU A 377 -10.14 20.70 -10.40
N GLU A 378 -9.99 21.91 -9.86
CA GLU A 378 -8.95 22.25 -8.89
C GLU A 378 -9.02 21.39 -7.61
N ALA A 379 -10.20 20.92 -7.20
CA ALA A 379 -10.33 19.98 -6.08
C ALA A 379 -9.81 18.59 -6.45
N ILE A 380 -10.10 18.13 -7.67
CA ILE A 380 -9.65 16.82 -8.18
C ILE A 380 -8.11 16.81 -8.32
N ASP A 381 -7.53 17.90 -8.76
CA ASP A 381 -6.08 18.03 -8.93
C ASP A 381 -5.31 17.94 -7.60
N LEU A 382 -5.91 18.36 -6.47
CA LEU A 382 -5.30 18.24 -5.14
C LEU A 382 -5.02 16.79 -4.72
N VAL A 383 -5.81 15.83 -5.19
CA VAL A 383 -5.63 14.41 -4.83
C VAL A 383 -4.97 13.60 -5.95
N ARG A 384 -4.80 14.17 -7.14
CA ARG A 384 -4.27 13.44 -8.32
C ARG A 384 -2.90 12.80 -8.06
N SER A 385 -2.00 13.51 -7.39
CA SER A 385 -0.64 13.00 -7.06
C SER A 385 -0.66 11.82 -6.08
N ARG A 386 -1.68 11.71 -5.22
CA ARG A 386 -1.84 10.60 -4.26
C ARG A 386 -2.24 9.28 -4.91
N HIS A 387 -2.80 9.35 -6.11
CA HIS A 387 -3.25 8.20 -6.90
C HIS A 387 -2.36 7.92 -8.12
N ALA A 388 -1.37 8.76 -8.38
CA ALA A 388 -0.41 8.54 -9.46
C ALA A 388 0.64 7.50 -9.07
N LEU A 389 1.23 6.84 -10.07
CA LEU A 389 2.36 5.92 -9.83
C LEU A 389 3.64 6.69 -9.46
N ALA A 390 3.78 7.92 -9.96
CA ALA A 390 4.85 8.82 -9.59
C ALA A 390 4.37 10.27 -9.63
N SER A 391 5.01 11.12 -8.83
CA SER A 391 4.70 12.54 -8.76
C SER A 391 5.95 13.40 -8.92
N ARG A 392 5.84 14.51 -9.65
CA ARG A 392 6.93 15.45 -9.87
C ARG A 392 6.73 16.68 -9.00
N ASN A 393 7.76 17.07 -8.26
CA ASN A 393 7.78 18.39 -7.63
C ASN A 393 8.01 19.45 -8.72
N PRO A 394 7.07 20.39 -8.95
CA PRO A 394 7.18 21.37 -10.03
C PRO A 394 8.30 22.41 -9.81
N GLU A 395 8.72 22.64 -8.56
CA GLU A 395 9.79 23.60 -8.24
C GLU A 395 11.18 23.01 -8.46
N THR A 396 11.38 21.74 -8.10
CA THR A 396 12.70 21.08 -8.17
C THR A 396 12.86 20.19 -9.39
N GLY A 397 11.76 19.80 -10.04
CA GLY A 397 11.72 18.79 -11.11
C GLY A 397 11.94 17.35 -10.63
N TYR A 398 12.18 17.14 -9.32
CA TYR A 398 12.40 15.81 -8.74
C TYR A 398 11.14 14.94 -8.91
N VAL A 399 11.33 13.71 -9.38
CA VAL A 399 10.27 12.72 -9.54
C VAL A 399 10.36 11.74 -8.38
N HIS A 400 9.31 11.73 -7.55
CA HIS A 400 9.13 10.75 -6.50
C HIS A 400 8.27 9.60 -7.03
N VAL A 401 8.80 8.39 -7.00
CA VAL A 401 8.05 7.17 -7.33
C VAL A 401 7.37 6.67 -6.06
N ASN A 402 6.05 6.56 -6.10
CA ASN A 402 5.29 5.99 -4.99
C ASN A 402 5.51 4.47 -5.00
N THR A 403 5.66 3.82 -3.84
CA THR A 403 5.71 2.34 -3.75
C THR A 403 4.41 1.74 -4.28
N PRO A 404 4.39 1.26 -5.53
CA PRO A 404 3.14 0.95 -6.18
C PRO A 404 2.71 -0.48 -5.83
N ASP A 405 1.41 -0.65 -5.60
CA ASP A 405 0.78 -1.97 -5.63
C ASP A 405 1.11 -2.65 -6.97
N ARG A 406 1.43 -3.95 -6.92
CA ARG A 406 1.97 -4.65 -8.10
C ARG A 406 1.64 -6.14 -8.17
N MET A 407 1.76 -6.72 -9.36
CA MET A 407 1.63 -8.17 -9.60
C MET A 407 2.74 -8.69 -10.50
N LEU A 408 3.03 -9.99 -10.39
CA LEU A 408 3.91 -10.73 -11.29
C LEU A 408 5.25 -10.02 -11.48
N ALA A 409 5.80 -9.59 -10.35
CA ALA A 409 7.00 -8.76 -10.23
C ALA A 409 7.95 -9.36 -9.20
N ALA A 410 9.14 -8.77 -9.08
CA ALA A 410 9.97 -8.97 -7.91
C ALA A 410 9.26 -8.43 -6.64
N PRO A 411 9.30 -9.18 -5.51
CA PRO A 411 8.75 -8.72 -4.24
C PRO A 411 9.51 -7.51 -3.69
N THR A 412 8.88 -6.70 -2.86
CA THR A 412 9.63 -5.84 -1.93
C THR A 412 10.33 -6.75 -0.91
N CYS A 413 11.64 -6.59 -0.73
CA CYS A 413 12.42 -7.39 0.23
C CYS A 413 12.95 -6.48 1.34
N VAL A 414 12.17 -6.34 2.42
CA VAL A 414 12.63 -5.65 3.64
C VAL A 414 13.31 -6.66 4.58
N GLN A 415 12.80 -7.89 4.64
CA GLN A 415 13.39 -9.00 5.42
C GLN A 415 13.96 -10.08 4.48
N VAL A 416 15.02 -10.77 4.91
CA VAL A 416 15.84 -11.72 4.10
C VAL A 416 15.04 -12.91 3.54
N GLU A 417 13.82 -13.16 4.03
CA GLU A 417 12.98 -14.30 3.63
C GLU A 417 12.37 -14.16 2.23
N GLY A 418 12.19 -12.93 1.71
CA GLY A 418 11.57 -12.67 0.41
C GLY A 418 12.32 -13.28 -0.78
N ASP A 419 13.65 -13.18 -0.79
CA ASP A 419 14.50 -13.66 -1.88
C ASP A 419 14.49 -15.19 -1.99
N ALA A 420 14.53 -15.89 -0.85
CA ALA A 420 14.45 -17.34 -0.80
C ALA A 420 13.10 -17.84 -1.35
N ARG A 421 12.02 -17.11 -1.03
CA ARG A 421 10.67 -17.43 -1.49
C ARG A 421 10.51 -17.18 -3.00
N ALA A 422 11.06 -16.09 -3.52
CA ALA A 422 11.01 -15.73 -4.94
C ALA A 422 11.72 -16.73 -5.87
N ALA A 423 12.51 -17.67 -5.33
CA ALA A 423 13.09 -18.77 -6.10
C ALA A 423 12.05 -19.84 -6.51
N GLU A 424 10.97 -20.00 -5.76
CA GLU A 424 9.96 -21.05 -5.98
C GLU A 424 8.53 -20.51 -6.16
N TRP A 425 8.28 -19.27 -5.76
CA TRP A 425 6.97 -18.65 -5.74
C TRP A 425 6.93 -17.41 -6.63
N LEU A 426 5.77 -17.20 -7.26
CA LEU A 426 5.47 -15.94 -7.93
C LEU A 426 4.74 -15.03 -6.96
N LEU A 427 5.12 -13.76 -6.97
CA LEU A 427 4.33 -12.69 -6.35
C LEU A 427 3.05 -12.52 -7.18
N LEU A 428 1.92 -13.02 -6.65
CA LEU A 428 0.62 -12.86 -7.29
C LEU A 428 0.16 -11.41 -7.18
N LEU A 429 0.27 -10.81 -6.00
CA LEU A 429 -0.14 -9.45 -5.70
C LEU A 429 0.66 -8.94 -4.50
N GLU A 430 1.15 -7.72 -4.56
CA GLU A 430 1.65 -6.96 -3.42
C GLU A 430 0.81 -5.71 -3.26
N VAL A 431 0.38 -5.44 -2.02
CA VAL A 431 -0.35 -4.21 -1.67
C VAL A 431 0.35 -3.50 -0.53
N SER A 432 0.49 -2.18 -0.64
CA SER A 432 1.07 -1.31 0.37
C SER A 432 -0.01 -0.50 1.08
N SER A 433 0.37 0.17 2.17
CA SER A 433 -0.47 1.21 2.76
C SER A 433 -0.64 2.35 1.76
N LEU A 434 -1.88 2.58 1.32
CA LEU A 434 -2.24 3.63 0.39
C LEU A 434 -3.46 4.41 0.91
N PRO A 435 -3.21 5.53 1.61
CA PRO A 435 -4.22 6.42 2.18
C PRO A 435 -5.42 6.72 1.27
N GLY A 436 -5.17 7.04 0.00
CA GLY A 436 -6.20 7.51 -0.92
C GLY A 436 -7.28 6.48 -1.26
N ILE A 437 -6.99 5.20 -1.04
CA ILE A 437 -7.96 4.10 -1.18
C ILE A 437 -8.24 3.42 0.15
N GLY A 438 -7.89 4.07 1.25
CA GLY A 438 -8.10 3.60 2.61
C GLY A 438 -7.25 2.39 3.02
N HIS A 439 -6.25 1.99 2.24
CA HIS A 439 -5.39 0.85 2.62
C HIS A 439 -4.43 1.24 3.75
N GLU A 440 -4.50 0.53 4.88
CA GLU A 440 -3.60 0.69 6.02
C GLU A 440 -3.09 -0.67 6.48
N PHE A 441 -1.81 -0.93 6.22
CA PHE A 441 -1.12 -2.17 6.60
C PHE A 441 0.13 -1.89 7.45
N GLY A 442 0.23 -0.69 8.03
CA GLY A 442 1.37 -0.25 8.83
C GLY A 442 2.56 0.18 7.98
N GLU A 443 3.77 0.06 8.55
CA GLU A 443 5.05 0.39 7.89
C GLU A 443 5.51 -0.73 6.93
N GLY A 444 4.59 -1.32 6.17
CA GLY A 444 4.87 -2.54 5.43
C GLY A 444 4.01 -2.78 4.20
N VAL A 445 4.18 -3.97 3.62
CA VAL A 445 3.40 -4.47 2.49
C VAL A 445 2.83 -5.86 2.79
N LEU A 446 1.69 -6.16 2.18
CA LEU A 446 1.12 -7.49 2.15
C LEU A 446 1.45 -8.16 0.82
N GLN A 447 1.95 -9.39 0.86
CA GLN A 447 2.35 -10.14 -0.32
C GLN A 447 1.57 -11.43 -0.43
N PHE A 448 0.87 -11.58 -1.54
CA PHE A 448 0.15 -12.78 -1.92
C PHE A 448 1.01 -13.59 -2.87
N TRP A 449 1.31 -14.83 -2.49
CA TRP A 449 2.23 -15.71 -3.18
C TRP A 449 1.51 -16.92 -3.76
N ILE A 450 1.90 -17.32 -4.97
CA ILE A 450 1.39 -18.53 -5.60
C ILE A 450 2.50 -19.29 -6.31
N ARG A 451 2.49 -20.62 -6.23
CA ARG A 451 3.42 -21.43 -7.04
C ARG A 451 3.04 -21.34 -8.52
N PRO A 452 4.01 -21.31 -9.44
CA PRO A 452 3.72 -21.30 -10.89
C PRO A 452 2.74 -22.39 -11.35
N ASP A 453 2.92 -23.62 -10.85
CA ASP A 453 2.05 -24.76 -11.21
C ASP A 453 0.63 -24.60 -10.68
N ASP A 454 0.47 -24.01 -9.48
CA ASP A 454 -0.84 -23.71 -8.90
C ASP A 454 -1.54 -22.60 -9.68
N LEU A 455 -0.82 -21.56 -10.10
CA LEU A 455 -1.35 -20.48 -10.94
C LEU A 455 -1.81 -21.00 -12.32
N ALA A 456 -0.98 -21.82 -12.97
CA ALA A 456 -1.29 -22.46 -14.24
C ALA A 456 -2.53 -23.38 -14.12
N ALA A 457 -2.64 -24.12 -13.01
CA ALA A 457 -3.77 -25.00 -12.71
C ALA A 457 -4.99 -24.28 -12.10
N ARG A 458 -4.97 -22.94 -11.97
CA ARG A 458 -6.06 -22.12 -11.41
C ARG A 458 -6.41 -22.44 -9.94
N ARG A 459 -5.42 -22.87 -9.15
CA ARG A 459 -5.57 -23.25 -7.73
C ARG A 459 -5.35 -22.06 -6.79
N PHE A 460 -6.19 -21.03 -6.89
CA PHE A 460 -6.07 -19.80 -6.11
C PHE A 460 -6.35 -19.98 -4.61
N GLU A 461 -6.95 -21.10 -4.21
CA GLU A 461 -7.11 -21.50 -2.81
C GLU A 461 -5.77 -21.80 -2.11
N ARG A 462 -4.69 -21.98 -2.89
CA ARG A 462 -3.33 -22.24 -2.42
C ARG A 462 -2.46 -20.98 -2.32
N VAL A 463 -3.06 -19.80 -2.51
CA VAL A 463 -2.34 -18.54 -2.31
C VAL A 463 -1.97 -18.40 -0.84
N GLU A 464 -0.73 -18.06 -0.58
CA GLU A 464 -0.21 -17.75 0.76
C GLU A 464 -0.03 -16.25 0.94
N LEU A 465 -0.21 -15.75 2.16
CA LEU A 465 -0.03 -14.35 2.52
C LEU A 465 1.16 -14.20 3.46
N THR A 466 2.04 -13.25 3.17
CA THR A 466 3.07 -12.76 4.10
C THR A 466 2.90 -11.25 4.29
N GLY A 467 3.45 -10.75 5.40
CA GLY A 467 3.61 -9.32 5.66
C GLY A 467 5.07 -9.00 5.82
N GLU A 468 5.54 -8.00 5.11
CA GLU A 468 6.88 -7.44 5.24
C GLU A 468 6.74 -6.05 5.85
N ALA A 469 7.54 -5.70 6.85
CA ALA A 469 7.51 -4.38 7.47
C ALA A 469 8.93 -3.91 7.82
N TYR A 470 9.13 -2.59 7.79
CA TYR A 470 10.38 -1.89 8.10
C TYR A 470 10.78 -1.98 9.57
#